data_AF-M5U9H4-F1
#
_entry.id   AF-M5U9H4-F1
#
_cell.length_a   1.000
_cell.length_b   1.000
_cell.length_c   1.000
_cell.angle_alpha   90.00
_cell.angle_beta   90.00
_cell.angle_gamma   90.00
#
_symmetry.space_group_name_H-M   'P 1'
#
loop_
_entity.id
_entity.type
_entity.pdbx_description
1 polymer ?
#
loop_
_entity_poly.entity_id
_entity_poly.type
_entity_poly.pdbx_seq_one_letter_code
_entity_poly.pdbx_strand_id
1 'polypeptide(L)' 'MSVNQDWSDVRVNELCDRVRQIAYDLHVYLGTGYLEKIYENGLLHRLAKAGIRCEKQVPVQVFDDDQFC' A
#
# COMPACT_ATOMS: atom_id res chain seq x y z
N MET A 1 -12.29 16.87 -11.63
CA MET A 1 -11.74 15.93 -12.64
C MET A 1 -12.20 14.54 -12.24
N SER A 2 -13.25 14.01 -12.89
CA SER A 2 -13.72 12.66 -12.61
C SER A 2 -12.68 11.67 -13.17
N VAL A 3 -11.95 10.99 -12.30
CA VAL A 3 -11.06 9.90 -12.70
C VAL A 3 -11.94 8.70 -12.97
N ASN A 4 -12.21 8.41 -14.25
CA ASN A 4 -12.74 7.11 -14.67
C ASN A 4 -11.66 6.06 -14.38
N GLN A 5 -11.77 5.40 -13.24
CA GLN A 5 -10.86 4.33 -12.85
C GLN A 5 -11.50 3.02 -13.30
N ASP A 6 -10.95 2.46 -14.38
CA ASP A 6 -11.36 1.16 -14.92
C ASP A 6 -10.79 0.05 -14.01
N TRP A 7 -11.66 -0.58 -13.23
CA TRP A 7 -11.36 -1.62 -12.26
C TRP A 7 -11.63 -3.02 -12.80
N SER A 8 -11.22 -3.29 -14.05
CA SER A 8 -11.23 -4.65 -14.57
C SER A 8 -10.30 -5.57 -13.76
N ASP A 9 -10.69 -6.83 -13.59
CA ASP A 9 -9.93 -7.83 -12.80
C ASP A 9 -8.46 -7.93 -13.26
N VAL A 10 -8.24 -7.85 -14.57
CA VAL A 10 -6.89 -7.88 -15.17
C VAL A 10 -6.05 -6.72 -14.65
N ARG A 11 -6.60 -5.51 -14.64
CA ARG A 11 -5.87 -4.30 -14.21
C ARG A 11 -5.63 -4.25 -12.71
N VAL A 12 -6.56 -4.78 -11.93
CA VAL A 12 -6.38 -4.96 -10.48
C VAL A 12 -5.25 -5.94 -10.22
N ASN A 13 -5.21 -7.06 -10.93
CA ASN A 13 -4.15 -8.06 -10.79
C ASN A 13 -2.77 -7.49 -11.17
N GLU A 14 -2.68 -6.74 -12.27
CA GLU A 14 -1.43 -6.05 -12.66
C GLU A 14 -0.96 -5.07 -11.59
N LEU A 15 -1.87 -4.30 -10.98
CA LEU A 15 -1.52 -3.40 -9.88
C LEU A 15 -1.03 -4.18 -8.65
N CYS A 16 -1.74 -5.23 -8.26
CA CYS A 16 -1.38 -6.11 -7.16
C CYS A 16 0.01 -6.73 -7.37
N ASP A 17 0.31 -7.17 -8.59
CA ASP A 17 1.60 -7.75 -8.95
C ASP A 17 2.75 -6.77 -8.77
N ARG A 18 2.55 -5.53 -9.24
CA ARG A 18 3.54 -4.47 -9.07
C ARG A 18 3.77 -4.13 -7.60
N VAL A 19 2.71 -3.96 -6.82
CA VAL A 19 2.80 -3.65 -5.38
C VAL A 19 3.52 -4.78 -4.64
N ARG A 20 3.16 -6.04 -4.94
CA ARG A 20 3.76 -7.23 -4.32
C ARG A 20 5.26 -7.34 -4.61
N GLN A 21 5.67 -7.14 -5.85
CA GLN A 21 7.08 -7.18 -6.21
C GLN A 21 7.89 -6.09 -5.49
N ILE A 22 7.38 -4.86 -5.44
CA ILE A 22 8.05 -3.74 -4.75
C ILE A 22 8.19 -4.02 -3.25
N ALA A 23 7.15 -4.57 -2.63
CA ALA A 23 7.17 -4.95 -1.22
C ALA A 23 8.17 -6.09 -0.96
N TYR A 24 8.23 -7.09 -1.85
CA TYR A 24 9.21 -8.17 -1.77
C TYR A 24 10.64 -7.65 -1.87
N ASP A 25 10.94 -6.80 -2.85
CA ASP A 25 12.26 -6.21 -3.04
C ASP A 25 12.69 -5.36 -1.84
N LEU A 26 11.73 -4.69 -1.18
CA LEU A 26 11.99 -3.96 0.05
C LEU A 26 12.32 -4.91 1.20
N HIS A 27 11.55 -5.99 1.36
CA HIS A 27 11.78 -6.98 2.40
C HIS A 27 13.14 -7.69 2.24
N VAL A 28 13.51 -8.07 1.01
CA VAL A 28 14.82 -8.65 0.72
C VAL A 28 15.94 -7.66 1.05
N TYR A 29 15.75 -6.37 0.77
CA TYR A 29 16.75 -5.33 1.05
C TYR A 29 16.90 -5.03 2.55
N LEU A 30 15.80 -4.88 3.28
CA LEU A 30 15.83 -4.57 4.71
C LEU A 30 16.18 -5.79 5.55
N GLY A 31 15.69 -6.98 5.18
CA GLY A 31 15.78 -8.15 6.04
C GLY A 31 14.94 -8.01 7.32
N THR A 32 15.00 -9.01 8.19
CA THR A 32 14.17 -9.08 9.40
C THR A 32 14.70 -8.20 10.54
N GLY A 33 13.81 -7.78 11.44
CA GLY A 33 14.20 -7.13 12.71
C GLY A 33 14.01 -5.60 12.78
N TYR A 34 13.60 -4.95 11.70
CA TYR A 34 13.25 -3.53 11.73
C TYR A 34 11.81 -3.27 12.17
N LEU A 35 11.58 -2.07 12.72
CA LEU A 35 10.24 -1.59 13.07
C LEU A 35 9.36 -1.43 11.83
N GLU A 36 8.07 -1.67 11.99
CA GLU A 36 7.05 -1.50 10.95
C GLU A 36 7.13 -0.12 10.26
N LYS A 37 7.34 0.95 11.03
CA LYS A 37 7.49 2.32 10.48
C LYS A 37 8.60 2.44 9.43
N ILE A 38 9.67 1.66 9.54
CA ILE A 38 10.77 1.65 8.55
C ILE A 38 10.30 1.01 7.25
N TYR A 39 9.57 -0.10 7.35
CA TYR A 39 8.95 -0.77 6.22
C TYR A 39 7.93 0.13 5.52
N GLU A 40 7.01 0.74 6.27
CA GLU A 40 6.02 1.68 5.73
C GLU A 40 6.67 2.83 4.97
N ASN A 41 7.68 3.48 5.57
CA ASN A 41 8.40 4.59 4.93
C ASN A 41 9.11 4.14 3.65
N GLY A 42 9.79 3.00 3.68
CA GLY A 42 10.49 2.44 2.53
C GLY A 42 9.53 2.06 1.40
N LEU A 43 8.40 1.46 1.74
CA LEU A 43 7.39 1.02 0.79
C LEU A 43 6.71 2.23 0.13
N LEU A 44 6.29 3.22 0.93
CA LEU A 44 5.69 4.46 0.44
C LEU A 44 6.60 5.15 -0.58
N HIS A 45 7.89 5.29 -0.26
CA HIS A 45 8.86 5.92 -1.15
C HIS A 45 9.05 5.13 -2.46
N ARG A 46 9.15 3.80 -2.40
CA ARG A 46 9.32 2.95 -3.60
C ARG A 46 8.08 2.93 -4.48
N LEU A 47 6.88 2.86 -3.89
CA LEU A 47 5.61 2.92 -4.61
C LEU A 47 5.44 4.29 -5.30
N ALA A 48 5.76 5.38 -4.61
CA ALA A 48 5.74 6.73 -5.20
C ALA A 48 6.72 6.84 -6.37
N LYS A 49 7.94 6.30 -6.24
CA LYS A 49 8.93 6.25 -7.33
C LYS A 49 8.45 5.42 -8.53
N ALA A 50 7.62 4.40 -8.30
CA ALA A 50 6.96 3.60 -9.34
C ALA A 50 5.71 4.28 -9.94
N GLY A 51 5.41 5.53 -9.56
CA GLY A 51 4.25 6.30 -10.03
C GLY A 51 2.93 5.87 -9.40
N ILE A 52 2.96 5.05 -8.35
CA ILE A 52 1.76 4.60 -7.64
C ILE A 52 1.49 5.59 -6.50
N ARG A 53 0.35 6.28 -6.57
CA ARG A 53 -0.11 7.15 -5.48
C ARG A 53 -0.62 6.29 -4.34
N CYS A 54 -0.04 6.45 -3.16
CA CYS A 54 -0.42 5.74 -1.95
C CYS A 54 -0.17 6.62 -0.73
N GLU A 55 -0.91 6.33 0.33
CA GLU A 55 -0.81 6.97 1.63
C GLU A 55 -0.62 5.87 2.69
N LYS A 56 0.13 6.17 3.74
CA LYS A 56 0.37 5.24 4.85
C LYS A 56 -0.49 5.62 6.05
N GLN A 57 -0.93 4.63 6.82
CA GLN A 57 -1.65 4.83 8.08
C GLN A 57 -2.84 5.81 7.95
N VAL A 58 -3.60 5.69 6.87
CA VAL A 58 -4.84 6.48 6.73
C VAL A 58 -5.78 6.05 7.85
N PRO A 59 -6.27 6.98 8.69
CA PRO A 59 -7.14 6.63 9.80
C PRO A 59 -8.42 5.99 9.26
N VAL A 60 -8.67 4.75 9.68
CA VAL A 60 -9.91 4.03 9.38
C VAL A 60 -10.84 4.23 10.56
N GLN A 61 -12.05 4.75 10.31
CA GLN A 61 -13.10 4.76 11.32
C GLN A 61 -13.54 3.31 11.55
N VAL A 62 -13.19 2.79 12.72
CA VAL A 62 -13.67 1.51 13.21
C VAL A 62 -14.77 1.82 14.21
N PHE A 63 -15.92 1.21 14.00
CA PHE A 63 -17.04 1.27 14.93
C PHE A 63 -17.06 -0.04 15.72
N ASP A 64 -17.34 0.05 17.02
CA ASP A 64 -17.68 -1.13 17.83
C ASP A 64 -19.12 -1.61 17.49
N ASP A 65 -19.53 -2.77 18.02
CA ASP A 65 -20.88 -3.34 17.81
C ASP A 65 -22.00 -2.34 18.16
N ASP A 66 -21.75 -1.44 19.11
CA ASP A 66 -22.67 -0.39 19.54
C ASP A 66 -22.56 0.93 18.75
N GLN A 67 -21.87 0.92 17.60
CA GLN A 67 -21.60 2.10 16.75
C GLN A 67 -20.82 3.23 17.44
N PHE A 68 -20.19 2.97 18.58
CA PHE A 68 -19.29 3.90 19.24
C PHE A 68 -17.90 3.82 18.61
N CYS A 69 -17.25 4.98 18.47
CA CYS A 69 -15.94 5.18 17.85
C CYS A 69 -14.88 5.61 18.87
#